data_AF-A0A920V9R0-F1
#
_entry.id   AF-A0A920V9R0-F1
#
_cell.length_a   1.000
_cell.length_b   1.000
_cell.length_c   1.000
_cell.angle_alpha   90.00
_cell.angle_beta   90.00
_cell.angle_gamma   90.00
#
_symmetry.space_group_name_H-M   'P 1'
#
loop_
_entity.id
_entity.type
_entity.pdbx_description
1 polymer ?
#
loop_
_entity_poly.entity_id
_entity_poly.type
_entity_poly.pdbx_seq_one_letter_code
_entity_poly.pdbx_strand_id
1 'polypeptide(L)'
;MTDDDKDTAKVGIGWERISYWLPWMKMSGRNGIVYFHTFGKKLDSYDELPDSIKKEIETNYPKYNEPPPTDDDRRNETSWTYFKKVLGNQ
;
A
#
# COMPACT_ATOMS: atom_id res chain seq x y z
N MET A 1 -10.53 22.23 -5.02
CA MET A 1 -11.04 22.25 -3.63
C MET A 1 -12.39 22.96 -3.64
N THR A 2 -13.29 22.63 -2.73
CA THR A 2 -14.61 23.29 -2.59
C THR A 2 -14.64 24.30 -1.44
N ASP A 3 -13.53 24.45 -0.73
CA ASP A 3 -13.32 25.33 0.41
C ASP A 3 -11.90 25.89 0.25
N ASP A 4 -11.80 27.21 0.03
CA ASP A 4 -10.54 27.88 -0.27
C ASP A 4 -9.71 28.15 1.00
N ASP A 5 -10.28 27.96 2.19
CA ASP A 5 -9.59 28.10 3.47
C ASP A 5 -8.86 26.81 3.91
N LYS A 6 -8.93 25.73 3.10
CA LYS A 6 -8.36 24.42 3.45
C LYS A 6 -7.38 23.92 2.41
N ASP A 7 -6.18 23.55 2.87
CA ASP A 7 -5.15 22.87 2.05
C ASP A 7 -5.43 21.37 1.83
N THR A 8 -6.63 20.90 2.14
CA THR A 8 -6.99 19.48 2.16
C THR A 8 -8.37 19.25 1.52
N ALA A 9 -8.50 18.20 0.71
CA ALA A 9 -9.76 17.81 0.08
C ALA A 9 -10.27 16.44 0.57
N LYS A 10 -11.59 16.23 0.57
CA LYS A 10 -12.17 14.88 0.70
C LYS A 10 -11.91 14.11 -0.58
N VAL A 11 -11.23 12.97 -0.47
CA VAL A 11 -10.80 12.18 -1.63
C VAL A 11 -11.24 10.73 -1.45
N GLY A 12 -11.96 10.21 -2.44
CA GLY A 12 -12.10 8.77 -2.66
C GLY A 12 -11.05 8.31 -3.66
N ILE A 13 -10.48 7.14 -3.44
CA ILE A 13 -9.46 6.55 -4.30
C ILE A 13 -9.99 5.22 -4.81
N GLY A 14 -9.86 4.98 -6.11
CA GLY A 14 -10.05 3.69 -6.74
C GLY A 14 -8.80 3.38 -7.56
N TRP A 15 -8.32 2.15 -7.50
CA TRP A 15 -7.22 1.71 -8.34
C TRP A 15 -7.37 0.25 -8.72
N GLU A 16 -7.20 0.01 -10.02
CA GLU A 16 -7.15 -1.28 -10.64
C GLU A 16 -5.75 -1.60 -11.16
N ARG A 17 -5.36 -2.86 -11.03
CA ARG A 17 -4.17 -3.38 -11.72
C ARG A 17 -4.44 -4.75 -12.28
N ILE A 18 -4.02 -4.95 -13.51
CA ILE A 18 -3.90 -6.27 -14.11
C ILE A 18 -2.42 -6.62 -14.15
N SER A 19 -2.06 -7.78 -13.64
CA SER A 19 -0.70 -8.31 -13.77
C SER A 19 -0.73 -9.79 -14.16
N TYR A 20 0.39 -10.30 -14.67
CA TYR A 20 0.64 -11.74 -14.66
C TYR A 20 0.75 -12.26 -13.21
N TRP A 21 0.88 -13.58 -13.06
CA TRP A 21 1.12 -14.22 -11.78
C TRP A 21 2.30 -13.59 -11.02
N LEU A 22 2.11 -13.37 -9.71
CA LEU A 22 3.16 -12.85 -8.84
C LEU A 22 4.17 -13.95 -8.49
N PRO A 23 5.44 -13.60 -8.22
CA PRO A 23 6.53 -14.59 -8.20
C PRO A 23 6.38 -15.67 -7.12
N TRP A 24 5.76 -15.35 -5.97
CA TRP A 24 5.52 -16.32 -4.89
C TRP A 24 4.39 -17.31 -5.20
N MET A 25 3.59 -17.08 -6.23
CA MET A 25 2.44 -17.93 -6.55
C MET A 25 2.85 -19.25 -7.22
N LYS A 26 4.12 -19.39 -7.64
CA LYS A 26 4.67 -20.62 -8.28
C LYS A 26 3.88 -21.10 -9.50
N MET A 27 3.28 -20.19 -10.25
CA MET A 27 2.45 -20.47 -11.43
C MET A 27 3.25 -20.44 -12.74
N SER A 28 4.55 -20.75 -12.71
CA SER A 28 5.43 -20.69 -13.89
C SER A 28 4.84 -21.47 -15.06
N GLY A 29 4.80 -20.84 -16.25
CA GLY A 29 4.31 -21.44 -17.48
C GLY A 29 2.79 -21.59 -17.61
N ARG A 30 2.00 -21.22 -16.59
CA ARG A 30 0.53 -21.23 -16.69
C ARG A 30 0.02 -19.88 -17.14
N ASN A 31 -0.79 -19.86 -18.21
CA ASN A 31 -1.51 -18.66 -18.60
C ASN A 31 -2.49 -18.25 -17.52
N GLY A 32 -2.45 -16.98 -17.13
CA GLY A 32 -3.38 -16.40 -16.18
C GLY A 32 -2.98 -14.99 -15.77
N ILE A 33 -3.97 -14.27 -15.25
CA ILE A 33 -3.81 -12.89 -14.79
C ILE A 33 -4.34 -12.76 -13.37
N VAL A 34 -3.78 -11.80 -12.65
CA VAL A 34 -4.29 -11.36 -11.35
C VAL A 34 -4.90 -9.99 -11.54
N TYR A 35 -6.17 -9.86 -11.19
CA TYR A 35 -6.90 -8.60 -11.17
C TYR A 35 -6.95 -8.08 -9.74
N PHE A 36 -6.39 -6.89 -9.54
CA PHE A 36 -6.46 -6.13 -8.30
C PHE A 36 -7.50 -5.04 -8.49
N HIS A 37 -8.43 -4.95 -7.55
CA HIS A 37 -9.37 -3.85 -7.45
C HIS A 37 -9.35 -3.37 -6.01
N THR A 38 -9.02 -2.10 -5.83
CA THR A 38 -8.88 -1.49 -4.52
C THR A 38 -9.64 -0.18 -4.49
N PHE A 39 -10.27 0.08 -3.35
CA PHE A 39 -10.95 1.34 -3.08
C PHE A 39 -10.51 1.85 -1.71
N GLY A 40 -10.56 3.17 -1.55
CA GLY A 40 -10.19 3.83 -0.31
C GLY A 40 -10.75 5.22 -0.24
N LYS A 41 -10.54 5.85 0.90
CA LYS A 41 -10.81 7.27 1.12
C LYS A 41 -9.74 7.86 2.01
N LYS A 42 -9.49 9.16 1.86
CA LYS A 42 -8.69 9.90 2.82
C LYS A 42 -9.49 10.14 4.10
N LEU A 43 -8.89 9.84 5.25
CA LEU A 43 -9.42 10.16 6.57
C LEU A 43 -8.90 11.53 7.03
N ASP A 44 -9.63 12.17 7.94
CA ASP A 44 -9.20 13.46 8.51
C ASP A 44 -8.16 13.28 9.62
N SER A 45 -8.21 12.16 10.35
CA SER A 45 -7.28 11.85 11.43
C SER A 45 -7.08 10.35 11.61
N TYR A 46 -6.03 9.98 12.33
CA TYR A 46 -5.76 8.60 12.75
C TYR A 46 -6.91 8.02 13.60
N ASP A 47 -7.62 8.87 14.33
CA ASP A 47 -8.73 8.44 15.20
C ASP A 47 -9.92 7.90 14.44
N GLU A 48 -10.09 8.25 13.16
CA GLU A 48 -11.13 7.70 12.29
C GLU A 48 -10.84 6.26 11.81
N LEU A 49 -9.64 5.72 12.08
CA LEU A 49 -9.32 4.34 11.74
C LEU A 49 -10.13 3.36 12.62
N PRO A 50 -10.57 2.22 12.06
CA PRO A 50 -11.15 1.14 12.86
C PRO A 50 -10.17 0.64 13.93
N ASP A 51 -10.67 0.32 15.12
CA ASP A 51 -9.85 -0.12 16.25
C ASP A 51 -9.01 -1.37 15.93
N SER A 52 -9.53 -2.27 15.08
CA SER A 52 -8.78 -3.43 14.61
C SER A 52 -7.52 -3.06 13.83
N ILE A 53 -7.57 -1.97 13.05
CA ILE A 53 -6.43 -1.47 12.28
C ILE A 53 -5.45 -0.76 13.21
N LYS A 54 -5.93 0.09 14.12
CA LYS A 54 -5.07 0.74 15.12
C LYS A 54 -4.28 -0.28 15.92
N LYS A 55 -4.95 -1.34 16.40
CA LYS A 55 -4.31 -2.44 17.13
C LYS A 55 -3.24 -3.16 16.30
N GLU A 56 -3.50 -3.42 15.02
CA GLU A 56 -2.54 -4.07 14.13
C GLU A 56 -1.29 -3.21 13.88
N ILE A 57 -1.49 -1.90 13.68
CA ILE A 57 -0.41 -0.93 13.55
C ILE A 57 0.43 -0.91 14.83
N GLU A 58 -0.20 -0.77 15.99
CA GLU A 58 0.50 -0.75 17.28
C GLU A 58 1.27 -2.04 17.56
N THR A 59 0.69 -3.20 17.23
CA THR A 59 1.27 -4.51 17.57
C THR A 59 2.39 -4.91 16.61
N ASN A 60 2.17 -4.78 15.30
CA ASN A 60 3.02 -5.40 14.27
C ASN A 60 3.70 -4.38 13.36
N TYR A 61 3.13 -3.17 13.21
CA TYR A 61 3.62 -2.19 12.23
C TYR A 61 3.69 -0.75 12.77
N PRO A 62 4.34 -0.51 13.92
CA PRO A 62 4.33 0.81 14.58
C PRO A 62 4.91 1.93 13.70
N LYS A 63 5.74 1.56 12.70
CA LYS A 63 6.28 2.49 11.69
C LYS A 63 5.22 3.24 10.87
N TYR A 64 3.96 2.78 10.84
CA TYR A 64 2.88 3.45 10.12
C TYR A 64 2.14 4.50 10.97
N ASN A 65 2.55 4.71 12.22
CA ASN A 65 2.05 5.82 13.04
C ASN A 65 2.66 7.17 12.64
N GLU A 66 3.75 7.16 11.89
CA GLU A 66 4.45 8.37 11.46
C GLU A 66 4.53 8.41 9.93
N PRO A 67 4.37 9.60 9.32
CA PRO A 67 4.58 9.75 7.89
C PRO A 67 6.06 9.48 7.54
N PRO A 68 6.36 9.02 6.31
CA PRO A 68 7.74 8.92 5.87
C PRO A 68 8.42 10.30 5.86
N PRO A 69 9.76 10.37 5.98
CA PRO A 69 10.51 11.61 5.83
C PRO A 69 10.24 12.29 4.48
N THR A 70 10.27 13.61 4.46
CA THR A 70 10.04 14.40 3.23
C THR A 70 11.19 14.30 2.23
N ASP A 71 12.35 13.82 2.68
CA ASP A 71 13.59 13.63 1.95
C ASP A 71 13.91 12.14 1.68
N ASP A 72 12.87 11.31 1.61
CA ASP A 72 12.99 9.88 1.37
C ASP A 72 13.54 9.56 -0.05
N ASP A 73 14.78 9.08 -0.10
CA ASP A 73 15.51 8.72 -1.32
C ASP A 73 15.42 7.22 -1.69
N ARG A 74 14.58 6.45 -0.98
CA ARG A 74 14.46 5.01 -1.21
C ARG A 74 14.06 4.74 -2.65
N ARG A 75 14.79 3.83 -3.31
CA ARG A 75 14.47 3.39 -4.67
C ARG A 75 13.11 2.71 -4.73
N ASN A 76 12.35 3.02 -5.78
CA ASN A 76 11.10 2.35 -6.08
C ASN A 76 11.24 0.82 -6.06
N GLU A 77 10.29 0.17 -5.41
CA GLU A 77 10.26 -1.27 -5.21
C GLU A 77 9.01 -1.88 -5.88
N THR A 78 9.21 -3.02 -6.54
CA THR A 78 8.16 -3.82 -7.16
C THR A 78 8.03 -5.17 -6.45
N SER A 79 6.91 -5.86 -6.64
CA SER A 79 6.72 -7.23 -6.14
C SER A 79 7.84 -8.20 -6.59
N TRP A 80 8.45 -7.96 -7.75
CA TRP A 80 9.55 -8.78 -8.27
C TRP A 80 10.89 -8.46 -7.60
N THR A 81 11.23 -7.16 -7.48
CA THR A 81 12.48 -6.75 -6.84
C THR A 81 12.50 -7.10 -5.36
N TYR A 82 11.36 -6.95 -4.66
CA TYR A 82 11.22 -7.33 -3.27
C TYR A 82 11.35 -8.84 -3.09
N PHE A 83 10.61 -9.62 -3.88
CA PHE A 83 10.66 -11.08 -3.75
C PHE A 83 12.04 -11.65 -4.06
N LYS A 84 12.78 -11.05 -5.01
CA LYS A 84 14.18 -11.41 -5.27
C LYS A 84 15.06 -11.22 -4.04
N LYS A 85 14.87 -10.16 -3.25
CA LYS A 85 15.60 -9.95 -1.98
C LYS A 85 15.24 -11.03 -0.95
N VAL A 86 13.97 -11.35 -0.81
CA VAL A 86 13.51 -12.41 0.12
C VAL A 86 14.17 -13.75 -0.21
N LEU A 87 14.24 -14.12 -1.49
CA LEU A 87 14.93 -15.34 -1.93
C LEU A 87 16.45 -15.30 -1.73
N GLY A 88 17.08 -14.14 -1.92
CA GLY A 88 18.53 -13.97 -1.72
C GLY A 88 18.97 -13.90 -0.26
N ASN A 89 18.02 -13.68 0.66
CA ASN A 89 18.23 -13.71 2.11
C ASN A 89 17.84 -15.06 2.75
N GLN A 90 17.53 -16.08 1.93
CA GLN A 90 17.45 -17.49 2.35
C GLN A 90 18.79 -18.19 2.06
#